data_AF-A0A317MPD1-F1
#
_entry.id   AF-A0A317MPD1-F1
#
_cell.length_a   1.000
_cell.length_b   1.000
_cell.length_c   1.000
_cell.angle_alpha   90.00
_cell.angle_beta   90.00
_cell.angle_gamma   90.00
#
_symmetry.space_group_name_H-M   'P 1'
#
loop_
_entity.id
_entity.type
_entity.pdbx_description
1 polymer ?
#
loop_
_entity_poly.entity_id
_entity_poly.type
_entity_poly.pdbx_seq_one_letter_code
_entity_poly.pdbx_strand_id
1 'polypeptide(L)'
;MPKHLAHAPLRPPLPFWSRLDVRRSLTERDAGRLFGLLRQHTGASQQVIGSAVDMAQPHVSAIMSGRRSVTALNTWLRVADGLEMPTQARRALGLADGPEKHDHVDPGTELSLQHGEFSPSTTTAGDIAEITLRDLMKRRDAFAVGGGLIAGAALTELVEHWLAPRAGGLVNGRNSIGELELERIEAATVCLRHWSERWRMGTRRKAVIGQLSEVSELVENPQGAQVQSRLFAVMAELAKIVASMSFDSGDHATAQRYYGISLRALQQAGPEHRAYGIGVLADMARQMLDLHRPEDALDIIRLALDKSDSLGLPPVARSLLRTREAWSYAHMGRAEAFRRSVHQAEDLFEQGGDDLPLWARSFDHAELSGVVGARYRDLGRRQREPAERRRYAELSAEYILRALETRPEGQEKGRAFDRVGLGRTYLVLGDPTASAASVRSVLRSRSAIGSGRVRRRLEDWHTEAAAMHRDPDVAQLREELSFTLLPLPRT
;
A
#
# COMPACT_ATOMS: atom_id res chain seq x y z
N MET A 1 -13.94 49.96 21.72
CA MET A 1 -12.89 48.96 22.00
C MET A 1 -13.50 47.70 22.61
N PRO A 2 -13.36 46.55 21.96
CA PRO A 2 -13.25 45.28 22.66
C PRO A 2 -11.85 44.68 22.46
N LYS A 3 -11.29 44.21 23.58
CA LYS A 3 -9.95 43.66 23.73
C LYS A 3 -9.85 42.32 22.98
N HIS A 4 -9.03 42.25 21.93
CA HIS A 4 -8.46 40.98 21.49
C HIS A 4 -7.49 40.50 22.58
N LEU A 5 -7.97 39.64 23.48
CA LEU A 5 -7.12 38.86 24.37
C LEU A 5 -6.28 37.93 23.48
N ALA A 6 -5.03 38.32 23.24
CA ALA A 6 -4.02 37.45 22.66
C ALA A 6 -3.78 36.29 23.65
N HIS A 7 -4.52 35.20 23.46
CA HIS A 7 -4.25 33.96 24.19
C HIS A 7 -2.94 33.35 23.68
N ALA A 8 -2.10 32.91 24.62
CA ALA A 8 -0.83 32.25 24.31
C ALA A 8 -1.05 31.10 23.32
N PRO A 9 -0.15 30.90 22.33
CA PRO A 9 -0.30 29.85 21.34
C PRO A 9 -0.27 28.49 22.05
N LEU A 10 -1.29 27.66 21.81
CA LEU A 10 -1.33 26.29 22.31
C LEU A 10 -0.30 25.46 21.56
N ARG A 11 0.86 25.24 22.18
CA ARG A 11 1.96 24.46 21.62
C ARG A 11 2.16 23.17 22.42
N PRO A 12 1.59 22.04 21.99
CA PRO A 12 1.83 20.77 22.64
C PRO A 12 3.30 20.37 22.50
N PRO A 13 3.95 19.88 23.57
CA PRO A 13 5.37 19.54 23.54
C PRO A 13 5.63 18.35 22.60
N LEU A 14 6.81 18.24 21.98
CA LEU A 14 7.12 17.18 21.01
C LEU A 14 6.77 15.75 21.47
N PRO A 15 6.98 15.34 22.74
CA PRO A 15 6.58 14.03 23.23
C PRO A 15 5.08 13.75 23.15
N PHE A 16 4.21 14.78 23.20
CA PHE A 16 2.77 14.64 23.04
C PHE A 16 2.42 14.02 21.69
N TRP A 17 3.05 14.50 20.62
CA TRP A 17 2.80 14.05 19.25
C TRP A 17 3.31 12.63 18.97
N SER A 18 4.23 12.14 19.79
CA SER A 18 4.77 10.78 19.68
C SER A 18 3.91 9.72 20.37
N ARG A 19 2.93 10.14 21.19
CA ARG A 19 2.07 9.20 21.92
C ARG A 19 1.17 8.40 20.98
N LEU A 20 0.96 7.12 21.30
CA LEU A 20 0.19 6.21 20.45
C LEU A 20 -1.27 6.62 20.31
N ASP A 21 -1.90 7.09 21.39
CA ASP A 21 -3.27 7.59 21.41
C ASP A 21 -3.45 8.84 20.54
N VAL A 22 -2.49 9.77 20.57
CA VAL A 22 -2.46 10.96 19.71
C VAL A 22 -2.26 10.55 18.25
N ARG A 23 -1.25 9.72 17.96
CA ARG A 23 -0.99 9.24 16.58
C ARG A 23 -2.19 8.51 15.99
N ARG A 24 -2.87 7.70 16.78
CA ARG A 24 -4.09 7.00 16.37
C ARG A 24 -5.22 7.98 16.04
N SER A 25 -5.44 9.00 16.87
CA SER A 25 -6.43 10.05 16.57
C SER A 25 -6.13 10.82 15.28
N LEU A 26 -4.84 11.02 14.96
CA LEU A 26 -4.42 11.66 13.72
C LEU A 26 -4.64 10.75 12.51
N THR A 27 -4.25 9.48 12.59
CA THR A 27 -4.45 8.50 11.50
C THR A 27 -5.92 8.21 11.23
N GLU A 28 -6.74 8.13 12.27
CA GLU A 28 -8.20 7.92 12.17
C GLU A 28 -8.96 9.22 11.81
N ARG A 29 -8.26 10.37 11.71
CA ARG A 29 -8.86 11.71 11.53
C ARG A 29 -9.99 11.98 12.52
N ASP A 30 -9.74 11.67 13.79
CA ASP A 30 -10.66 11.90 14.89
C ASP A 30 -10.29 13.18 15.65
N ALA A 31 -10.86 14.30 15.20
CA ALA A 31 -10.64 15.60 15.82
C ALA A 31 -11.18 15.68 17.26
N GLY A 32 -12.27 14.96 17.56
CA GLY A 32 -12.87 14.92 18.89
C GLY A 32 -11.92 14.29 19.90
N ARG A 33 -11.33 13.16 19.53
CA ARG A 33 -10.32 12.47 20.34
C ARG A 33 -9.04 13.29 20.47
N LEU A 34 -8.58 13.93 19.41
CA LEU A 34 -7.41 14.81 19.45
C LEU A 34 -7.61 15.97 20.43
N PHE A 35 -8.77 16.65 20.38
CA PHE A 35 -9.10 17.74 21.31
C PHE A 35 -9.25 17.25 22.76
N GLY A 36 -9.77 16.04 22.96
CA GLY A 36 -9.80 15.38 24.28
C GLY A 36 -8.40 15.17 24.86
N LEU A 37 -7.48 14.63 24.05
CA LEU A 37 -6.09 14.37 24.44
C LEU A 37 -5.33 15.67 24.72
N LEU A 38 -5.56 16.72 23.92
CA LEU A 38 -4.99 18.06 24.17
C LEU A 38 -5.42 18.59 25.54
N ARG A 39 -6.72 18.50 25.87
CA ARG A 39 -7.23 18.91 27.19
C ARG A 39 -6.56 18.16 28.32
N GLN A 40 -6.45 16.84 28.18
CA GLN A 40 -5.90 15.96 29.21
C GLN A 40 -4.41 16.23 29.47
N HIS A 41 -3.63 16.49 28.42
CA HIS A 41 -2.17 16.55 28.50
C HIS A 41 -1.59 17.96 28.55
N THR A 42 -2.34 18.98 28.13
CA THR A 42 -1.89 20.39 28.17
C THR A 42 -2.68 21.24 29.16
N GLY A 43 -3.82 20.74 29.67
CA GLY A 43 -4.73 21.50 30.53
C GLY A 43 -5.52 22.60 29.80
N ALA A 44 -5.39 22.73 28.47
CA ALA A 44 -6.03 23.78 27.69
C ALA A 44 -7.57 23.69 27.74
N SER A 45 -8.26 24.82 27.92
CA SER A 45 -9.73 24.84 27.85
C SER A 45 -10.24 24.69 26.40
N GLN A 46 -11.52 24.35 26.22
CA GLN A 46 -12.13 24.30 24.87
C GLN A 46 -12.08 25.65 24.14
N GLN A 47 -12.10 26.75 24.90
CA GLN A 47 -11.95 28.10 24.36
C GLN A 47 -10.52 28.36 23.86
N VAL A 48 -9.51 27.88 24.57
CA VAL A 48 -8.10 27.96 24.15
C VAL A 48 -7.84 27.08 22.92
N ILE A 49 -8.38 25.86 22.90
CA ILE A 49 -8.29 24.97 21.72
C ILE A 49 -8.97 25.63 20.53
N GLY A 50 -10.19 26.15 20.69
CA GLY A 50 -10.92 26.84 19.63
C GLY A 50 -10.18 28.05 19.08
N SER A 51 -9.61 28.88 19.96
CA SER A 51 -8.78 30.01 19.56
C SER A 51 -7.53 29.58 18.79
N ALA A 52 -6.92 28.46 19.14
CA ALA A 52 -5.72 27.96 18.47
C ALA A 52 -6.02 27.47 17.05
N VAL A 53 -7.14 26.76 16.86
CA VAL A 53 -7.49 26.12 15.57
C VAL A 53 -8.50 26.90 14.73
N ASP A 54 -8.72 28.17 15.06
CA ASP A 54 -9.69 29.06 14.40
C ASP A 54 -11.12 28.46 14.34
N MET A 55 -11.60 28.02 15.50
CA MET A 55 -12.95 27.47 15.70
C MET A 55 -13.65 28.12 16.90
N ALA A 56 -14.93 28.45 16.72
CA ALA A 56 -15.78 28.85 17.84
C ALA A 56 -15.88 27.71 18.88
N GLN A 57 -15.82 28.04 20.17
CA GLN A 57 -15.89 27.05 21.27
C GLN A 57 -17.10 26.11 21.19
N PRO A 58 -18.33 26.54 20.79
CA PRO A 58 -19.45 25.62 20.59
C PRO A 58 -19.19 24.54 19.54
N HIS A 59 -18.40 24.84 18.49
CA HIS A 59 -18.00 23.86 17.48
C HIS A 59 -17.02 22.83 18.03
N VAL A 60 -16.03 23.27 18.82
CA VAL A 60 -15.08 22.36 19.50
C VAL A 60 -15.83 21.42 20.43
N SER A 61 -16.81 21.92 21.19
CA SER A 61 -17.68 21.10 22.06
C SER A 61 -18.54 20.11 21.27
N ALA A 62 -19.13 20.51 20.15
CA ALA A 62 -19.89 19.62 19.27
C ALA A 62 -19.03 18.50 18.68
N ILE A 63 -17.77 18.81 18.33
CA ILE A 63 -16.80 17.83 17.81
C ILE A 63 -16.38 16.84 18.91
N MET A 64 -16.04 17.33 20.10
CA MET A 64 -15.66 16.47 21.23
C MET A 64 -16.79 15.58 21.74
N SER A 65 -18.05 16.02 21.61
CA SER A 65 -19.24 15.23 21.99
C SER A 65 -19.72 14.27 20.89
N GLY A 66 -19.03 14.21 19.74
CA GLY A 66 -19.40 13.36 18.61
C GLY A 66 -20.62 13.82 17.81
N ARG A 67 -21.19 15.00 18.12
CA ARG A 67 -22.33 15.58 17.38
C ARG A 67 -21.93 16.16 16.02
N ARG A 68 -20.63 16.39 15.79
CA ARG A 68 -20.08 16.88 14.52
C ARG A 68 -18.72 16.25 14.27
N SER A 69 -18.41 15.91 13.02
CA SER A 69 -17.09 15.41 12.61
C SER A 69 -16.40 16.39 11.66
N VAL A 70 -15.06 16.37 11.65
CA VAL A 70 -14.24 17.20 10.77
C VAL A 70 -13.88 16.39 9.53
N THR A 71 -14.55 16.66 8.42
CA THR A 71 -14.33 15.94 7.14
C THR A 71 -13.52 16.76 6.13
N ALA A 72 -13.65 18.09 6.14
CA ALA A 72 -13.02 18.97 5.17
C ALA A 72 -11.51 19.14 5.42
N LEU A 73 -10.70 18.95 4.37
CA LEU A 73 -9.23 19.07 4.41
C LEU A 73 -8.77 20.45 4.90
N ASN A 74 -9.40 21.54 4.45
CA ASN A 74 -9.08 22.91 4.90
C ASN A 74 -9.27 23.10 6.41
N THR A 75 -10.15 22.31 7.03
CA THR A 75 -10.34 22.37 8.48
C THR A 75 -9.23 21.62 9.21
N TRP A 76 -8.75 20.51 8.64
CA TRP A 76 -7.57 19.80 9.15
C TRP A 76 -6.28 20.61 9.00
N LEU A 77 -6.12 21.35 7.91
CA LEU A 77 -5.01 22.29 7.73
C LEU A 77 -5.01 23.36 8.83
N ARG A 78 -6.15 24.01 9.08
CA ARG A 78 -6.30 24.98 10.18
C ARG A 78 -5.98 24.38 11.55
N VAL A 79 -6.41 23.16 11.81
CA VAL A 79 -6.08 22.44 13.06
C VAL A 79 -4.58 22.15 13.16
N ALA A 80 -3.93 21.76 12.06
CA ALA A 80 -2.51 21.45 12.04
C ALA A 80 -1.62 22.69 12.15
N ASP A 81 -2.01 23.78 11.52
CA ASP A 81 -1.34 25.09 11.60
C ASP A 81 -1.53 25.69 12.99
N GLY A 82 -2.76 25.69 13.49
CA GLY A 82 -3.12 26.23 14.80
C GLY A 82 -2.45 25.55 16.00
N LEU A 83 -2.15 24.25 15.88
CA LEU A 83 -1.46 23.47 16.92
C LEU A 83 0.05 23.35 16.69
N GLU A 84 0.59 24.05 15.68
CA GLU A 84 1.99 23.95 15.26
C GLU A 84 2.46 22.49 15.14
N MET A 85 1.65 21.67 14.46
CA MET A 85 1.91 20.23 14.40
C MET A 85 3.27 19.95 13.78
N PRO A 86 4.12 19.14 14.44
CA PRO A 86 5.38 18.72 13.84
C PRO A 86 5.11 17.85 12.62
N THR A 87 6.10 17.80 11.72
CA THR A 87 6.10 17.02 10.48
C THR A 87 5.51 15.60 10.65
N GLN A 88 5.92 14.89 11.71
CA GLN A 88 5.41 13.54 11.99
C GLN A 88 3.90 13.47 12.26
N ALA A 89 3.33 14.49 12.92
CA ALA A 89 1.90 14.57 13.21
C ALA A 89 1.10 15.00 11.97
N ARG A 90 1.64 15.93 11.17
CA ARG A 90 1.06 16.33 9.87
C ARG A 90 1.00 15.15 8.89
N ARG A 91 2.08 14.38 8.79
CA ARG A 91 2.11 13.15 7.98
C ARG A 91 1.10 12.11 8.47
N ALA A 92 0.92 11.96 9.77
CA ALA A 92 -0.08 11.05 10.32
C ALA A 92 -1.53 11.45 9.93
N LEU A 93 -1.80 12.74 9.72
CA LEU A 93 -3.09 13.25 9.19
C LEU A 93 -3.21 13.15 7.66
N GLY A 94 -2.10 12.89 6.95
CA GLY A 94 -2.01 13.00 5.50
C GLY A 94 -1.94 14.45 5.00
N LEU A 95 -1.37 15.36 5.80
CA LEU A 95 -1.11 16.75 5.43
C LEU A 95 0.34 16.95 5.00
N ALA A 96 0.58 17.95 4.16
CA ALA A 96 1.93 18.39 3.78
C ALA A 96 2.72 18.85 5.02
N ASP A 97 4.05 18.77 4.94
CA ASP A 97 4.93 19.21 6.02
C ASP A 97 4.72 20.72 6.28
N GLY A 98 4.83 21.14 7.54
CA GLY A 98 4.63 22.54 7.91
C GLY A 98 5.74 23.42 7.31
N PRO A 99 5.51 24.73 7.15
CA PRO A 99 6.54 25.63 6.62
C PRO A 99 7.78 25.61 7.52
N GLU A 100 8.85 24.97 7.05
CA GLU A 100 10.17 25.13 7.68
C GLU A 100 10.59 26.59 7.47
N LYS A 101 10.88 27.31 8.56
CA LYS A 101 11.44 28.67 8.50
C LYS A 101 12.83 28.62 7.88
N HIS A 102 12.91 28.73 6.56
CA HIS A 102 14.13 29.12 5.86
C HIS A 102 13.92 30.55 5.37
N ASP A 103 14.69 31.48 5.95
CA ASP A 103 14.83 32.84 5.45
C ASP A 103 15.39 32.78 4.04
N HIS A 104 14.61 33.12 3.02
CA HIS A 104 15.06 33.80 1.80
C HIS A 104 13.87 34.38 1.00
N VAL A 105 13.99 35.67 0.74
CA VAL A 105 13.20 36.58 -0.11
C VAL A 105 13.47 36.19 -1.60
N ASP A 106 12.54 36.14 -2.57
CA ASP A 106 11.69 37.21 -3.14
C ASP A 106 10.70 36.62 -4.20
N PRO A 107 9.93 37.38 -5.04
CA PRO A 107 8.48 37.31 -5.02
C PRO A 107 7.80 36.90 -6.34
N GLY A 108 6.52 36.54 -6.22
CA GLY A 108 5.47 36.85 -7.20
C GLY A 108 5.45 36.03 -8.49
N THR A 109 4.52 35.08 -8.57
CA THR A 109 3.63 34.96 -9.74
C THR A 109 2.38 34.17 -9.31
N GLU A 110 1.23 34.85 -9.33
CA GLU A 110 -0.08 34.22 -9.27
C GLU A 110 -0.21 33.23 -10.44
N LEU A 111 -0.49 31.96 -10.17
CA LEU A 111 -0.98 31.05 -11.19
C LEU A 111 -2.24 30.35 -10.71
N SER A 112 -3.32 30.79 -11.33
CA SER A 112 -4.69 30.29 -11.32
C SER A 112 -4.78 28.77 -11.33
N LEU A 113 -5.66 28.26 -10.47
CA LEU A 113 -6.16 26.89 -10.49
C LEU A 113 -6.98 26.68 -11.77
N GLN A 114 -6.38 26.06 -12.79
CA GLN A 114 -7.12 25.40 -13.86
C GLN A 114 -7.18 23.90 -13.56
N HIS A 115 -8.42 23.39 -13.50
CA HIS A 115 -8.72 21.98 -13.49
C HIS A 115 -8.20 21.38 -14.81
N GLY A 116 -7.13 20.59 -14.72
CA GLY A 116 -6.56 19.88 -15.87
C GLY A 116 -7.46 18.73 -16.29
N GLU A 117 -8.13 18.89 -17.42
CA GLU A 117 -8.74 17.84 -18.21
C GLU A 117 -7.69 16.78 -18.55
N PHE A 118 -8.01 15.51 -18.28
CA PHE A 118 -7.25 14.38 -18.78
C PHE A 118 -7.40 14.31 -20.31
N SER A 119 -6.32 14.57 -21.06
CA SER A 119 -6.26 14.30 -22.50
C SER A 119 -5.13 13.29 -22.78
N PRO A 120 -5.41 12.14 -23.44
CA PRO A 120 -4.42 11.10 -23.67
C PRO A 120 -3.81 11.21 -25.08
N SER A 121 -2.48 11.14 -25.18
CA SER A 121 -1.72 10.30 -26.15
C SER A 121 -0.33 10.80 -26.56
N THR A 122 0.16 11.97 -26.13
CA THR A 122 1.51 12.45 -26.55
C THR A 122 2.45 12.91 -25.43
N THR A 123 2.06 12.83 -24.16
CA THR A 123 2.86 13.38 -23.03
C THR A 123 3.38 12.32 -22.05
N THR A 124 3.11 11.02 -22.29
CA THR A 124 3.43 9.95 -21.32
C THR A 124 4.90 9.91 -20.93
N ALA A 125 5.84 10.06 -21.86
CA ALA A 125 7.27 10.01 -21.57
C ALA A 125 7.76 11.24 -20.79
N GLY A 126 7.34 12.45 -21.22
CA GLY A 126 7.63 13.72 -20.55
C GLY A 126 7.07 13.81 -19.13
N ASP A 127 5.83 13.36 -18.93
CA ASP A 127 5.20 13.31 -17.61
C ASP A 127 5.93 12.33 -16.68
N ILE A 128 6.39 11.19 -17.23
CA ILE A 128 7.16 10.19 -16.46
C ILE A 128 8.55 10.73 -16.13
N ALA A 129 9.26 11.34 -17.08
CA ALA A 129 10.57 11.94 -16.84
C ALA A 129 10.48 13.06 -15.81
N GLU A 130 9.47 13.94 -15.90
CA GLU A 130 9.26 15.01 -14.93
C GLU A 130 8.93 14.46 -13.54
N ILE A 131 8.06 13.45 -13.43
CA ILE A 131 7.75 12.79 -12.15
C ILE A 131 9.01 12.12 -11.56
N THR A 132 9.78 11.43 -12.40
CA THR A 132 10.96 10.67 -11.97
C THR A 132 12.11 11.60 -11.55
N LEU A 133 12.35 12.68 -12.30
CA LEU A 133 13.30 13.74 -11.96
C LEU A 133 12.88 14.49 -10.69
N ARG A 134 11.58 14.79 -10.51
CA ARG A 134 11.06 15.35 -9.25
C ARG A 134 11.30 14.41 -8.07
N ASP A 135 11.18 13.10 -8.26
CA ASP A 135 11.45 12.11 -7.20
C ASP A 135 12.95 11.89 -6.94
N LEU A 136 13.82 12.14 -7.93
CA LEU A 136 15.27 12.05 -7.82
C LEU A 136 15.88 13.30 -7.15
N MET A 137 15.42 14.49 -7.53
CA MET A 137 15.97 15.80 -7.11
C MET A 137 15.65 16.16 -5.66
N LYS A 138 14.65 15.52 -5.05
CA LYS A 138 14.23 15.90 -3.70
C LYS A 138 15.04 15.20 -2.61
N ARG A 139 16.11 15.87 -2.17
CA ARG A 139 16.56 15.78 -0.77
C ARG A 139 15.44 16.36 0.11
N ARG A 140 14.75 15.45 0.81
CA ARG A 140 13.91 15.69 1.99
C ARG A 140 12.47 16.22 1.82
N ASP A 141 12.10 17.01 0.80
CA ASP A 141 10.75 17.62 0.78
C ASP A 141 9.94 17.39 -0.51
N ALA A 142 9.45 16.15 -0.70
CA ALA A 142 8.76 15.73 -1.92
C ALA A 142 7.30 15.31 -1.82
N PHE A 143 6.67 15.42 -0.66
CA PHE A 143 5.35 14.81 -0.45
C PHE A 143 4.15 15.70 -0.79
N ALA A 144 4.33 16.78 -1.54
CA ALA A 144 3.23 17.67 -1.93
C ALA A 144 3.33 18.09 -3.40
N VAL A 145 3.04 17.17 -4.33
CA VAL A 145 2.45 17.52 -5.63
C VAL A 145 1.30 16.54 -5.87
N GLY A 146 0.11 17.10 -6.11
CA GLY A 146 -1.19 16.44 -6.07
C GLY A 146 -1.27 15.04 -6.69
N GLY A 147 -1.99 14.17 -5.99
CA GLY A 147 -2.31 12.80 -6.41
C GLY A 147 -2.58 11.98 -5.17
N GLY A 148 -3.70 12.25 -4.50
CA GLY A 148 -4.21 11.37 -3.46
C GLY A 148 -4.52 9.99 -4.04
N LEU A 149 -4.73 9.01 -3.16
CA LEU A 149 -5.16 7.68 -3.57
C LEU A 149 -6.40 7.78 -4.49
N ILE A 150 -6.26 7.34 -5.73
CA ILE A 150 -7.33 7.28 -6.72
C ILE A 150 -8.29 6.15 -6.34
N ALA A 151 -9.58 6.42 -6.48
CA ALA A 151 -10.65 5.64 -5.88
C ALA A 151 -11.89 5.58 -6.76
N GLY A 152 -12.59 4.44 -6.76
CA GLY A 152 -13.88 4.28 -7.44
C GLY A 152 -13.73 4.46 -8.95
N ALA A 153 -14.67 5.19 -9.53
CA ALA A 153 -14.74 5.41 -10.98
C ALA A 153 -13.43 5.93 -11.59
N ALA A 154 -12.70 6.83 -10.92
CA ALA A 154 -11.42 7.35 -11.44
C ALA A 154 -10.31 6.28 -11.52
N LEU A 155 -10.37 5.27 -10.65
CA LEU A 155 -9.44 4.14 -10.68
C LEU A 155 -9.86 3.17 -11.80
N THR A 156 -11.14 2.86 -11.89
CA THR A 156 -11.71 2.02 -12.95
C THR A 156 -11.42 2.62 -14.32
N GLU A 157 -11.64 3.92 -14.51
CA GLU A 157 -11.36 4.66 -15.74
C GLU A 157 -9.88 4.60 -16.15
N LEU A 158 -8.95 4.76 -15.19
CA LEU A 158 -7.51 4.63 -15.44
C LEU A 158 -7.16 3.22 -15.95
N VAL A 159 -7.80 2.20 -15.38
CA VAL A 159 -7.54 0.81 -15.74
C VAL A 159 -8.22 0.45 -17.07
N GLU A 160 -9.44 0.93 -17.32
CA GLU A 160 -10.17 0.73 -18.57
C GLU A 160 -9.47 1.41 -19.75
N HIS A 161 -8.96 2.63 -19.56
CA HIS A 161 -8.27 3.38 -20.61
C HIS A 161 -6.97 2.70 -21.07
N TRP A 162 -6.30 1.95 -20.21
CA TRP A 162 -5.14 1.15 -20.60
C TRP A 162 -5.49 0.08 -21.65
N LEU A 163 -6.74 -0.40 -21.67
CA LEU A 163 -7.21 -1.42 -22.61
C LEU A 163 -7.64 -0.83 -23.97
N ALA A 164 -7.69 0.50 -24.11
CA ALA A 164 -8.16 1.15 -25.32
C ALA A 164 -7.15 1.03 -26.50
N PRO A 165 -7.62 0.97 -27.76
CA PRO A 165 -6.76 0.93 -28.95
C PRO A 165 -5.83 2.15 -29.05
N ARG A 166 -4.59 1.93 -29.49
CA ARG A 166 -3.56 2.97 -29.67
C ARG A 166 -3.98 3.98 -30.74
N ALA A 167 -3.82 5.28 -30.47
CA ALA A 167 -3.69 6.29 -31.53
C ALA A 167 -2.26 6.23 -32.08
N GLY A 168 -2.07 5.63 -33.26
CA GLY A 168 -0.74 5.34 -33.80
C GLY A 168 -0.10 6.55 -34.48
N GLY A 169 1.00 7.07 -33.92
CA GLY A 169 1.98 7.88 -34.65
C GLY A 169 3.12 7.00 -35.17
N LEU A 170 3.53 7.22 -36.43
CA LEU A 170 4.77 6.68 -37.01
C LEU A 170 5.88 7.70 -36.72
N VAL A 171 6.98 7.28 -36.09
CA VAL A 171 8.11 8.18 -35.83
C VAL A 171 9.40 7.55 -36.33
N ASN A 172 10.08 8.25 -37.23
CA ASN A 172 11.39 7.88 -37.78
C ASN A 172 12.47 8.66 -37.00
N GLY A 173 13.12 8.01 -36.04
CA GLY A 173 14.20 8.60 -35.25
C GLY A 173 15.59 8.21 -35.74
N ARG A 174 16.52 9.18 -35.73
CA ARG A 174 17.91 9.07 -36.24
C ARG A 174 18.96 8.71 -35.18
N ASN A 175 18.56 8.47 -33.93
CA ASN A 175 19.45 8.02 -32.85
C ASN A 175 19.08 6.60 -32.48
N SER A 176 19.68 5.60 -33.13
CA SER A 176 19.36 4.19 -32.85
C SER A 176 20.19 3.68 -31.69
N ILE A 177 19.54 3.41 -30.56
CA ILE A 177 20.10 2.52 -29.53
C ILE A 177 20.42 1.18 -30.18
N GLY A 178 21.63 0.68 -29.97
CA GLY A 178 22.05 -0.61 -30.51
C GLY A 178 21.42 -1.78 -29.75
N GLU A 179 21.28 -2.93 -30.41
CA GLU A 179 20.69 -4.14 -29.80
C GLU A 179 21.39 -4.54 -28.48
N LEU A 180 22.73 -4.49 -28.46
CA LEU A 180 23.53 -4.78 -27.26
C LEU A 180 23.29 -3.80 -26.11
N GLU A 181 23.01 -2.54 -26.42
CA GLU A 181 22.70 -1.52 -25.41
C GLU A 181 21.31 -1.75 -24.81
N LEU A 182 20.33 -2.09 -25.65
CA LEU A 182 18.99 -2.47 -25.21
C LEU A 182 19.01 -3.72 -24.32
N GLU A 183 19.74 -4.76 -24.71
CA GLU A 183 19.92 -5.98 -23.89
C GLU A 183 20.54 -5.67 -22.52
N ARG A 184 21.48 -4.72 -22.44
CA ARG A 184 22.08 -4.30 -21.17
C ARG A 184 21.07 -3.60 -20.25
N ILE A 185 20.23 -2.73 -20.81
CA ILE A 185 19.16 -2.05 -20.05
C ILE A 185 18.15 -3.08 -19.52
N GLU A 186 17.77 -4.06 -20.34
CA GLU A 186 16.89 -5.15 -19.95
C GLU A 186 17.51 -6.02 -18.84
N ALA A 187 18.79 -6.40 -19.00
CA ALA A 187 19.53 -7.15 -18.00
C ALA A 187 19.68 -6.38 -16.68
N ALA A 188 19.94 -5.07 -16.74
CA ALA A 188 19.98 -4.20 -15.56
C ALA A 188 18.63 -4.18 -14.83
N THR A 189 17.52 -4.13 -15.58
CA THR A 189 16.16 -4.18 -15.03
C THR A 189 15.86 -5.51 -14.35
N VAL A 190 16.27 -6.63 -14.94
CA VAL A 190 16.19 -7.97 -14.31
C VAL A 190 16.99 -8.02 -13.01
N CYS A 191 18.20 -7.48 -12.99
CA CYS A 191 19.03 -7.39 -11.78
C CYS A 191 18.36 -6.55 -10.70
N LEU A 192 17.82 -5.37 -11.04
CA LEU A 192 17.11 -4.50 -10.11
C LEU A 192 15.86 -5.19 -9.52
N ARG A 193 15.15 -5.98 -10.32
CA ARG A 193 14.01 -6.79 -9.87
C ARG A 193 14.42 -7.81 -8.81
N HIS A 194 15.38 -8.69 -9.12
CA HIS A 194 15.90 -9.67 -8.18
C HIS A 194 16.45 -9.02 -6.91
N TRP A 195 17.08 -7.86 -7.05
CA TRP A 195 17.61 -7.12 -5.92
C TRP A 195 16.52 -6.54 -5.02
N SER A 196 15.41 -6.08 -5.61
CA SER A 196 14.23 -5.59 -4.89
C SER A 196 13.54 -6.69 -4.08
N GLU A 197 13.52 -7.92 -4.60
CA GLU A 197 12.91 -9.09 -3.94
C GLU A 197 13.76 -9.58 -2.75
N ARG A 198 15.09 -9.40 -2.81
CA ARG A 198 16.03 -10.02 -1.87
C ARG A 198 16.54 -9.11 -0.74
N TRP A 199 16.63 -7.77 -0.89
CA TRP A 199 17.38 -6.94 0.07
C TRP A 199 16.81 -5.52 0.40
N ARG A 200 16.64 -5.18 1.69
CA ARG A 200 16.10 -3.87 2.19
C ARG A 200 17.09 -2.90 2.92
N MET A 201 17.72 -1.94 2.25
CA MET A 201 18.42 -0.79 2.87
C MET A 201 18.19 0.45 1.99
N GLY A 202 18.07 1.61 2.62
CA GLY A 202 17.38 2.81 2.10
C GLY A 202 17.96 3.48 0.85
N THR A 203 19.17 3.16 0.42
CA THR A 203 19.82 3.73 -0.78
C THR A 203 19.26 3.18 -2.10
N ARG A 204 18.34 2.20 -2.06
CA ARG A 204 18.04 1.29 -3.20
C ARG A 204 16.91 1.73 -4.13
N ARG A 205 15.89 2.44 -3.62
CA ARG A 205 14.79 2.97 -4.46
C ARG A 205 15.32 4.01 -5.46
N LYS A 206 16.32 4.80 -5.04
CA LYS A 206 16.98 5.81 -5.88
C LYS A 206 17.68 5.21 -7.10
N ALA A 207 18.23 3.99 -6.99
CA ALA A 207 18.85 3.31 -8.12
C ALA A 207 17.80 2.94 -9.18
N VAL A 208 16.65 2.39 -8.76
CA VAL A 208 15.55 2.06 -9.69
C VAL A 208 14.94 3.32 -10.30
N ILE A 209 14.74 4.38 -9.52
CA ILE A 209 14.26 5.69 -10.00
C ILE A 209 15.27 6.30 -10.97
N GLY A 210 16.58 6.21 -10.69
CA GLY A 210 17.63 6.68 -11.60
C GLY A 210 17.59 5.96 -12.94
N GLN A 211 17.52 4.62 -12.92
CA GLN A 211 17.40 3.83 -14.15
C GLN A 211 16.11 4.15 -14.91
N LEU A 212 14.99 4.35 -14.20
CA LEU A 212 13.72 4.75 -14.82
C LEU A 212 13.83 6.13 -15.47
N SER A 213 14.55 7.07 -14.86
CA SER A 213 14.79 8.41 -15.42
C SER A 213 15.57 8.33 -16.73
N GLU A 214 16.67 7.56 -16.73
CA GLU A 214 17.49 7.33 -17.93
C GLU A 214 16.67 6.69 -19.06
N VAL A 215 15.90 5.64 -18.77
CA VAL A 215 15.02 5.00 -19.75
C VAL A 215 13.93 5.95 -20.24
N SER A 216 13.44 6.87 -19.39
CA SER A 216 12.44 7.87 -19.79
C SER A 216 13.01 8.84 -20.82
N GLU A 217 14.23 9.33 -20.61
CA GLU A 217 14.94 10.18 -21.58
C GLU A 217 15.19 9.43 -22.91
N LEU A 218 15.51 8.14 -22.87
CA LEU A 218 15.67 7.32 -24.07
C LEU A 218 14.36 7.14 -24.85
N VAL A 219 13.23 7.01 -24.14
CA VAL A 219 11.90 6.84 -24.74
C VAL A 219 11.35 8.14 -25.33
N GLU A 220 11.71 9.30 -24.78
CA GLU A 220 11.38 10.62 -25.35
C GLU A 220 12.01 10.83 -26.73
N ASN A 221 13.19 10.26 -26.96
CA ASN A 221 13.89 10.32 -28.23
C ASN A 221 13.42 9.18 -29.15
N PRO A 222 12.75 9.47 -30.28
CA PRO A 222 12.17 8.43 -31.11
C PRO A 222 13.17 7.37 -31.55
N GLN A 223 12.80 6.10 -31.39
CA GLN A 223 13.56 4.93 -31.80
C GLN A 223 12.87 4.17 -32.94
N GLY A 224 13.54 3.17 -33.50
CA GLY A 224 12.87 2.17 -34.35
C GLY A 224 11.74 1.48 -33.57
N ALA A 225 10.63 1.14 -34.23
CA ALA A 225 9.40 0.68 -33.57
C ALA A 225 9.61 -0.48 -32.58
N GLN A 226 10.47 -1.44 -32.92
CA GLN A 226 10.79 -2.59 -32.05
C GLN A 226 11.58 -2.17 -30.79
N VAL A 227 12.55 -1.27 -30.95
CA VAL A 227 13.34 -0.74 -29.83
C VAL A 227 12.46 0.13 -28.94
N GLN A 228 11.62 0.99 -29.53
CA GLN A 228 10.67 1.83 -28.78
C GLN A 228 9.71 0.99 -27.93
N SER A 229 9.15 -0.08 -28.50
CA SER A 229 8.27 -1.03 -27.81
C SER A 229 8.95 -1.64 -26.58
N ARG A 230 10.17 -2.16 -26.75
CA ARG A 230 10.95 -2.77 -25.66
C ARG A 230 11.37 -1.78 -24.58
N LEU A 231 11.73 -0.54 -24.94
CA LEU A 231 12.04 0.50 -23.95
C LEU A 231 10.81 0.87 -23.11
N PHE A 232 9.62 0.95 -23.72
CA PHE A 232 8.37 1.13 -22.97
C PHE A 232 8.07 -0.07 -22.05
N ALA A 233 8.39 -1.29 -22.48
CA ALA A 233 8.27 -2.47 -21.63
C ALA A 233 9.22 -2.39 -20.41
N VAL A 234 10.49 -2.05 -20.63
CA VAL A 234 11.47 -1.80 -19.56
C VAL A 234 10.99 -0.72 -18.59
N MET A 235 10.52 0.41 -19.12
CA MET A 235 9.96 1.51 -18.33
C MET A 235 8.82 1.03 -17.44
N ALA A 236 7.92 0.21 -18.00
CA ALA A 236 6.81 -0.37 -17.25
C ALA A 236 7.28 -1.26 -16.10
N GLU A 237 8.30 -2.08 -16.32
CA GLU A 237 8.84 -2.94 -15.28
C GLU A 237 9.52 -2.16 -14.16
N LEU A 238 10.36 -1.18 -14.50
CA LEU A 238 11.02 -0.32 -13.52
C LEU A 238 9.98 0.45 -12.69
N ALA A 239 8.95 1.00 -13.33
CA ALA A 239 7.84 1.66 -12.63
C ALA A 239 7.11 0.70 -11.69
N LYS A 240 6.84 -0.54 -12.12
CA LYS A 240 6.24 -1.56 -11.25
C LYS A 240 7.13 -1.91 -10.04
N ILE A 241 8.45 -1.97 -10.22
CA ILE A 241 9.40 -2.19 -9.12
C ILE A 241 9.33 -1.03 -8.12
N VAL A 242 9.36 0.22 -8.59
CA VAL A 242 9.20 1.41 -7.72
C VAL A 242 7.87 1.37 -6.98
N ALA A 243 6.78 1.01 -7.67
CA ALA A 243 5.46 0.87 -7.08
C ALA A 243 5.46 -0.17 -5.95
N SER A 244 6.05 -1.33 -6.20
CA SER A 244 6.13 -2.44 -5.25
C SER A 244 6.97 -2.08 -4.03
N MET A 245 8.10 -1.39 -4.22
CA MET A 245 8.93 -0.87 -3.12
C MET A 245 8.19 0.17 -2.27
N SER A 246 7.38 1.02 -2.90
CA SER A 246 6.59 2.05 -2.23
C SER A 246 5.41 1.43 -1.48
N PHE A 247 4.79 0.41 -2.04
CA PHE A 247 3.75 -0.36 -1.37
C PHE A 247 4.29 -1.08 -0.12
N ASP A 248 5.47 -1.70 -0.22
CA ASP A 248 6.12 -2.39 0.91
C ASP A 248 6.59 -1.43 2.02
N SER A 249 6.82 -0.16 1.72
CA SER A 249 7.11 0.89 2.71
C SER A 249 5.86 1.53 3.31
N GLY A 250 4.68 1.28 2.74
CA GLY A 250 3.40 1.86 3.13
C GLY A 250 3.06 3.19 2.44
N ASP A 251 3.85 3.61 1.45
CA ASP A 251 3.55 4.77 0.61
C ASP A 251 2.62 4.36 -0.55
N HIS A 252 1.33 4.22 -0.22
CA HIS A 252 0.32 3.74 -1.15
C HIS A 252 0.01 4.72 -2.30
N ALA A 253 0.10 6.02 -2.05
CA ALA A 253 -0.16 7.03 -3.09
C ALA A 253 0.92 6.97 -4.19
N THR A 254 2.20 6.93 -3.79
CA THR A 254 3.31 6.75 -4.73
C THR A 254 3.20 5.41 -5.44
N ALA A 255 2.90 4.33 -4.71
CA ALA A 255 2.73 3.02 -5.32
C ALA A 255 1.65 3.02 -6.43
N GLN A 256 0.49 3.60 -6.16
CA GLN A 256 -0.59 3.66 -7.14
C GLN A 256 -0.22 4.51 -8.37
N ARG A 257 0.47 5.64 -8.16
CA ARG A 257 0.97 6.49 -9.25
C ARG A 257 1.91 5.72 -10.18
N TYR A 258 2.87 4.98 -9.62
CA TYR A 258 3.83 4.19 -10.40
C TYR A 258 3.21 2.95 -11.05
N TYR A 259 2.18 2.33 -10.44
CA TYR A 259 1.38 1.31 -11.15
C TYR A 259 0.65 1.90 -12.37
N GLY A 260 0.08 3.11 -12.25
CA GLY A 260 -0.53 3.80 -13.38
C GLY A 260 0.47 4.14 -14.49
N ILE A 261 1.69 4.57 -14.13
CA ILE A 261 2.80 4.75 -15.08
C ILE A 261 3.12 3.43 -15.79
N SER A 262 3.22 2.33 -15.05
CA SER A 262 3.50 1.01 -15.60
C SER A 262 2.46 0.59 -16.64
N LEU A 263 1.17 0.74 -16.33
CA LEU A 263 0.09 0.44 -17.28
C LEU A 263 0.18 1.30 -18.55
N ARG A 264 0.35 2.62 -18.41
CA ARG A 264 0.49 3.52 -19.58
C ARG A 264 1.68 3.15 -20.45
N ALA A 265 2.83 2.83 -19.85
CA ALA A 265 4.01 2.38 -20.58
C ALA A 265 3.73 1.06 -21.33
N LEU A 266 3.03 0.09 -20.73
CA LEU A 266 2.64 -1.15 -21.41
C LEU A 266 1.69 -0.91 -22.59
N GLN A 267 0.80 0.09 -22.50
CA GLN A 267 -0.06 0.48 -23.63
C GLN A 267 0.76 0.95 -24.83
N GLN A 268 1.84 1.69 -24.57
CA GLN A 268 2.76 2.17 -25.60
C GLN A 268 3.69 1.06 -26.12
N ALA A 269 4.07 0.11 -25.25
CA ALA A 269 4.91 -1.01 -25.60
C ALA A 269 4.25 -1.89 -26.68
N GLY A 270 2.96 -2.21 -26.52
CA GLY A 270 2.20 -2.96 -27.52
C GLY A 270 1.38 -4.12 -26.96
N PRO A 271 0.57 -4.77 -27.80
CA PRO A 271 -0.33 -5.85 -27.38
C PRO A 271 0.39 -7.06 -26.77
N GLU A 272 1.60 -7.37 -27.21
CA GLU A 272 2.43 -8.47 -26.71
C GLU A 272 2.80 -8.33 -25.23
N HIS A 273 2.77 -7.12 -24.68
CA HIS A 273 3.07 -6.83 -23.26
C HIS A 273 1.82 -6.83 -22.36
N ARG A 274 0.62 -7.05 -22.90
CA ARG A 274 -0.64 -6.98 -22.12
C ARG A 274 -0.73 -8.00 -20.98
N ALA A 275 -0.14 -9.18 -21.17
CA ALA A 275 -0.07 -10.21 -20.13
C ALA A 275 0.69 -9.73 -18.87
N TYR A 276 1.70 -8.85 -19.03
CA TYR A 276 2.38 -8.22 -17.91
C TYR A 276 1.48 -7.22 -17.18
N GLY A 277 0.65 -6.47 -17.93
CA GLY A 277 -0.32 -5.51 -17.38
C GLY A 277 -1.33 -6.17 -16.45
N ILE A 278 -1.76 -7.40 -16.76
CA ILE A 278 -2.61 -8.20 -15.85
C ILE A 278 -1.94 -8.43 -14.49
N GLY A 279 -0.63 -8.66 -14.47
CA GLY A 279 0.15 -8.74 -13.23
C GLY A 279 0.19 -7.43 -12.46
N VAL A 280 0.26 -6.28 -13.14
CA VAL A 280 0.16 -4.96 -12.51
C VAL A 280 -1.22 -4.75 -11.89
N LEU A 281 -2.29 -5.15 -12.58
CA LEU A 281 -3.66 -5.10 -12.03
C LEU A 281 -3.83 -5.99 -10.80
N ALA A 282 -3.24 -7.19 -10.79
CA ALA A 282 -3.26 -8.07 -9.63
C ALA A 282 -2.57 -7.44 -8.40
N ASP A 283 -1.49 -6.70 -8.62
CA ASP A 283 -0.78 -5.96 -7.55
C ASP A 283 -1.56 -4.73 -7.08
N MET A 284 -2.22 -3.99 -7.98
CA MET A 284 -3.15 -2.91 -7.63
C MET A 284 -4.35 -3.41 -6.83
N ALA A 285 -4.95 -4.55 -7.23
CA ALA A 285 -6.03 -5.18 -6.47
C ALA A 285 -5.55 -5.59 -5.07
N ARG A 286 -4.35 -6.17 -4.96
CA ARG A 286 -3.72 -6.47 -3.65
C ARG A 286 -3.54 -5.22 -2.81
N GLN A 287 -3.11 -4.11 -3.42
CA GLN A 287 -2.99 -2.83 -2.74
C GLN A 287 -4.33 -2.35 -2.19
N MET A 288 -5.41 -2.42 -2.98
CA MET A 288 -6.75 -2.02 -2.54
C MET A 288 -7.27 -2.89 -1.40
N LEU A 289 -6.97 -4.19 -1.43
CA LEU A 289 -7.35 -5.13 -0.37
C LEU A 289 -6.62 -4.86 0.95
N ASP A 290 -5.34 -4.50 0.90
CA ASP A 290 -4.57 -4.08 2.08
C ASP A 290 -5.05 -2.71 2.63
N LEU A 291 -5.71 -1.89 1.81
CA LEU A 291 -6.31 -0.61 2.18
C LEU A 291 -7.79 -0.72 2.61
N HIS A 292 -8.32 -1.93 2.76
CA HIS A 292 -9.73 -2.18 3.09
C HIS A 292 -10.72 -1.59 2.07
N ARG A 293 -10.36 -1.64 0.78
CA ARG A 293 -11.19 -1.22 -0.35
C ARG A 293 -11.54 -2.41 -1.26
N PRO A 294 -12.34 -3.37 -0.76
CA PRO A 294 -12.57 -4.62 -1.47
C PRO A 294 -13.40 -4.45 -2.75
N GLU A 295 -14.25 -3.42 -2.85
CA GLU A 295 -15.04 -3.13 -4.05
C GLU A 295 -14.13 -2.74 -5.22
N ASP A 296 -13.21 -1.80 -5.01
CA ASP A 296 -12.24 -1.40 -6.02
C ASP A 296 -11.34 -2.55 -6.45
N ALA A 297 -10.92 -3.38 -5.49
CA ALA A 297 -10.15 -4.58 -5.78
C ALA A 297 -10.92 -5.58 -6.64
N LEU A 298 -12.22 -5.74 -6.36
CA LEU A 298 -13.10 -6.63 -7.10
C LEU A 298 -13.32 -6.15 -8.54
N ASP A 299 -13.44 -4.84 -8.75
CA ASP A 299 -13.61 -4.28 -10.08
C ASP A 299 -12.35 -4.46 -10.93
N ILE A 300 -11.18 -4.14 -10.36
CA ILE A 300 -9.87 -4.34 -11.01
C ILE A 300 -9.67 -5.83 -11.38
N ILE A 301 -9.97 -6.74 -10.45
CA ILE A 301 -9.69 -8.17 -10.68
C ILE A 301 -10.65 -8.80 -11.69
N ARG A 302 -11.92 -8.37 -11.72
CA ARG A 302 -12.88 -8.83 -12.72
C ARG A 302 -12.46 -8.42 -14.11
N LEU A 303 -12.01 -7.18 -14.28
CA LEU A 303 -11.47 -6.73 -15.56
C LEU A 303 -10.22 -7.53 -15.97
N ALA A 304 -9.33 -7.83 -15.02
CA ALA A 304 -8.17 -8.68 -15.27
C ALA A 304 -8.57 -10.11 -15.69
N LEU A 305 -9.57 -10.70 -15.04
CA LEU A 305 -10.09 -12.03 -15.35
C LEU A 305 -10.75 -12.08 -16.73
N ASP A 306 -11.58 -11.09 -17.07
CA ASP A 306 -12.24 -10.97 -18.38
C ASP A 306 -11.23 -10.95 -19.54
N LYS A 307 -10.07 -10.30 -19.33
CA LYS A 307 -9.01 -10.25 -20.34
C LYS A 307 -8.08 -11.46 -20.33
N SER A 308 -8.00 -12.19 -19.20
CA SER A 308 -7.06 -13.31 -19.04
C SER A 308 -7.27 -14.41 -20.08
N ASP A 309 -8.51 -14.67 -20.47
CA ASP A 309 -8.88 -15.74 -21.41
C ASP A 309 -8.47 -15.37 -22.84
N SER A 310 -8.76 -14.11 -23.25
CA SER A 310 -8.39 -13.59 -24.57
C SER A 310 -6.86 -13.49 -24.77
N LEU A 311 -6.11 -13.37 -23.67
CA LEU A 311 -4.65 -13.32 -23.68
C LEU A 311 -4.00 -14.70 -23.52
N GLY A 312 -4.79 -15.77 -23.39
CA GLY A 312 -4.29 -17.13 -23.22
C GLY A 312 -3.44 -17.31 -21.97
N LEU A 313 -3.75 -16.61 -20.86
CA LEU A 313 -2.95 -16.73 -19.64
C LEU A 313 -3.00 -18.17 -19.08
N PRO A 314 -1.86 -18.73 -18.63
CA PRO A 314 -1.82 -20.05 -18.03
C PRO A 314 -2.80 -20.18 -16.84
N PRO A 315 -3.40 -21.36 -16.61
CA PRO A 315 -4.36 -21.58 -15.53
C PRO A 315 -3.85 -21.13 -14.15
N VAL A 316 -2.59 -21.38 -13.81
CA VAL A 316 -1.96 -20.92 -12.55
C VAL A 316 -1.97 -19.39 -12.40
N ALA A 317 -1.76 -18.64 -13.50
CA ALA A 317 -1.83 -17.18 -13.47
C ALA A 317 -3.27 -16.70 -13.21
N ARG A 318 -4.26 -17.37 -13.79
CA ARG A 318 -5.70 -17.12 -13.55
C ARG A 318 -6.12 -17.51 -12.14
N SER A 319 -5.55 -18.59 -11.59
CA SER A 319 -5.75 -19.00 -10.19
C SER A 319 -5.36 -17.89 -9.22
N LEU A 320 -4.19 -17.26 -9.41
CA LEU A 320 -3.79 -16.09 -8.61
C LEU A 320 -4.86 -15.00 -8.63
N LEU A 321 -5.41 -14.68 -9.80
CA LEU A 321 -6.46 -13.67 -9.92
C LEU A 321 -7.71 -14.07 -9.15
N ARG A 322 -8.14 -15.33 -9.25
CA ARG A 322 -9.27 -15.87 -8.47
C ARG A 322 -9.03 -15.79 -6.96
N THR A 323 -7.79 -15.92 -6.47
CA THR A 323 -7.52 -15.70 -5.04
C THR A 323 -7.76 -14.24 -4.60
N ARG A 324 -7.52 -13.26 -5.48
CA ARG A 324 -7.78 -11.84 -5.19
C ARG A 324 -9.28 -11.52 -5.25
N GLU A 325 -9.99 -12.16 -6.18
CA GLU A 325 -11.45 -12.11 -6.22
C GLU A 325 -12.07 -12.69 -4.93
N ALA A 326 -11.61 -13.88 -4.53
CA ALA A 326 -12.00 -14.52 -3.28
C ALA A 326 -11.73 -13.60 -2.08
N TRP A 327 -10.52 -13.03 -1.98
CA TRP A 327 -10.18 -12.07 -0.93
C TRP A 327 -11.19 -10.91 -0.88
N SER A 328 -11.52 -10.32 -2.02
CA SER A 328 -12.51 -9.23 -2.10
C SER A 328 -13.86 -9.65 -1.48
N TYR A 329 -14.38 -10.82 -1.86
CA TYR A 329 -15.61 -11.37 -1.28
C TYR A 329 -15.51 -11.64 0.23
N ALA A 330 -14.38 -12.15 0.71
CA ALA A 330 -14.16 -12.37 2.14
C ALA A 330 -14.21 -11.07 2.95
N HIS A 331 -13.63 -9.98 2.44
CA HIS A 331 -13.71 -8.66 3.09
C HIS A 331 -15.11 -8.06 3.07
N MET A 332 -15.90 -8.36 2.04
CA MET A 332 -17.32 -7.99 1.96
C MET A 332 -18.24 -8.89 2.79
N GLY A 333 -17.74 -9.98 3.40
CA GLY A 333 -18.56 -10.96 4.12
C GLY A 333 -19.40 -11.88 3.23
N ARG A 334 -19.12 -11.95 1.92
CA ARG A 334 -19.86 -12.75 0.94
C ARG A 334 -19.33 -14.19 0.91
N ALA A 335 -19.68 -15.00 1.91
CA ALA A 335 -19.13 -16.34 2.12
C ALA A 335 -19.33 -17.31 0.93
N GLU A 336 -20.50 -17.35 0.31
CA GLU A 336 -20.77 -18.21 -0.85
C GLU A 336 -19.90 -17.84 -2.07
N ALA A 337 -19.78 -16.55 -2.35
CA ALA A 337 -18.96 -16.06 -3.45
C ALA A 337 -17.47 -16.32 -3.19
N PHE A 338 -17.03 -16.16 -1.94
CA PHE A 338 -15.69 -16.54 -1.52
C PHE A 338 -15.41 -18.02 -1.77
N ARG A 339 -16.24 -18.94 -1.26
CA ARG A 339 -16.04 -20.39 -1.41
C ARG A 339 -16.00 -20.81 -2.88
N ARG A 340 -16.92 -20.30 -3.71
CA ARG A 340 -16.90 -20.56 -5.16
C ARG A 340 -15.61 -20.09 -5.83
N SER A 341 -15.14 -18.90 -5.49
CA SER A 341 -13.90 -18.34 -6.07
C SER A 341 -12.66 -19.09 -5.60
N VAL A 342 -12.66 -19.62 -4.37
CA VAL A 342 -11.60 -20.48 -3.85
C VAL A 342 -11.54 -21.79 -4.65
N HIS A 343 -12.67 -22.50 -4.81
CA HIS A 343 -12.68 -23.73 -5.60
C HIS A 343 -12.20 -23.48 -7.04
N GLN A 344 -12.66 -22.40 -7.68
CA GLN A 344 -12.17 -22.02 -9.01
C GLN A 344 -10.66 -21.74 -9.04
N ALA A 345 -10.11 -21.14 -7.98
CA ALA A 345 -8.67 -20.92 -7.87
C ALA A 345 -7.91 -22.25 -7.73
N GLU A 346 -8.41 -23.17 -6.92
CA GLU A 346 -7.82 -24.51 -6.71
C GLU A 346 -7.86 -25.33 -8.00
N ASP A 347 -9.03 -25.42 -8.66
CA ASP A 347 -9.20 -26.14 -9.94
C ASP A 347 -8.24 -25.62 -11.02
N LEU A 348 -8.09 -24.29 -11.12
CA LEU A 348 -7.16 -23.66 -12.07
C LEU A 348 -5.69 -23.90 -11.69
N PHE A 349 -5.38 -24.01 -10.41
CA PHE A 349 -4.02 -24.29 -9.96
C PHE A 349 -3.63 -25.73 -10.29
N GLU A 350 -4.54 -26.69 -10.06
CA GLU A 350 -4.34 -28.11 -10.33
C GLU A 350 -4.17 -28.42 -11.82
N GLN A 351 -4.81 -27.65 -12.70
CA GLN A 351 -4.60 -27.73 -14.15
C GLN A 351 -3.16 -27.41 -14.57
N GLY A 352 -2.39 -26.70 -13.74
CA GLY A 352 -1.01 -26.34 -14.00
C GLY A 352 -0.84 -25.36 -15.15
N GLY A 353 0.33 -25.40 -15.78
CA GLY A 353 0.66 -24.56 -16.91
C GLY A 353 2.16 -24.33 -17.03
N ASP A 354 2.67 -24.47 -18.25
CA ASP A 354 4.05 -24.14 -18.58
C ASP A 354 4.23 -22.64 -18.85
N ASP A 355 5.48 -22.18 -18.88
CA ASP A 355 5.88 -20.81 -19.20
C ASP A 355 5.11 -19.71 -18.43
N LEU A 356 5.11 -19.80 -17.11
CA LEU A 356 4.44 -18.82 -16.26
C LEU A 356 5.04 -17.41 -16.44
N PRO A 357 4.19 -16.36 -16.60
CA PRO A 357 4.64 -14.99 -16.55
C PRO A 357 5.43 -14.72 -15.27
N LEU A 358 6.49 -13.91 -15.35
CA LEU A 358 7.40 -13.66 -14.21
C LEU A 358 6.66 -13.27 -12.93
N TRP A 359 5.61 -12.47 -13.03
CA TRP A 359 4.81 -12.03 -11.88
C TRP A 359 4.00 -13.15 -11.21
N ALA A 360 3.72 -14.25 -11.93
CA ALA A 360 2.99 -15.41 -11.42
C ALA A 360 3.90 -16.52 -10.91
N ARG A 361 5.20 -16.52 -11.23
CA ARG A 361 6.14 -17.61 -10.88
C ARG A 361 6.31 -17.86 -9.39
N SER A 362 6.08 -16.84 -8.55
CA SER A 362 6.14 -16.98 -7.09
C SER A 362 4.85 -17.54 -6.48
N PHE A 363 3.80 -17.73 -7.29
CA PHE A 363 2.53 -18.27 -6.85
C PHE A 363 2.57 -19.80 -6.85
N ASP A 364 2.90 -20.35 -5.69
CA ASP A 364 2.93 -21.78 -5.44
C ASP A 364 1.74 -22.22 -4.58
N HIS A 365 1.65 -23.53 -4.33
CA HIS A 365 0.59 -24.12 -3.52
C HIS A 365 0.59 -23.58 -2.07
N ALA A 366 1.76 -23.19 -1.55
CA ALA A 366 1.88 -22.60 -0.22
C ALA A 366 1.30 -21.17 -0.18
N GLU A 367 1.54 -20.35 -1.20
CA GLU A 367 0.93 -19.02 -1.31
C GLU A 367 -0.58 -19.10 -1.53
N LEU A 368 -1.07 -20.01 -2.38
CA LEU A 368 -2.51 -20.27 -2.53
C LEU A 368 -3.15 -20.62 -1.19
N SER A 369 -2.63 -21.66 -0.53
CA SER A 369 -3.16 -22.16 0.73
C SER A 369 -3.11 -21.09 1.84
N GLY A 370 -1.99 -20.39 1.97
CA GLY A 370 -1.81 -19.35 3.00
C GLY A 370 -2.76 -18.17 2.82
N VAL A 371 -2.99 -17.75 1.56
CA VAL A 371 -3.95 -16.68 1.25
C VAL A 371 -5.38 -17.13 1.56
N VAL A 372 -5.78 -18.33 1.12
CA VAL A 372 -7.13 -18.86 1.36
C VAL A 372 -7.41 -19.01 2.85
N GLY A 373 -6.49 -19.62 3.61
CA GLY A 373 -6.62 -19.79 5.05
C GLY A 373 -6.77 -18.46 5.78
N ALA A 374 -5.93 -17.48 5.45
CA ALA A 374 -6.05 -16.13 6.01
C ALA A 374 -7.42 -15.48 5.79
N ARG A 375 -8.10 -15.80 4.67
CA ARG A 375 -9.44 -15.27 4.37
C ARG A 375 -10.56 -16.01 5.06
N TYR A 376 -10.44 -17.31 5.28
CA TYR A 376 -11.35 -18.04 6.15
C TYR A 376 -11.35 -17.46 7.58
N ARG A 377 -10.17 -17.13 8.14
CA ARG A 377 -10.10 -16.42 9.44
C ARG A 377 -10.82 -15.08 9.41
N ASP A 378 -10.59 -14.28 8.37
CA ASP A 378 -11.17 -12.94 8.26
C ASP A 378 -12.72 -13.01 8.13
N LEU A 379 -13.25 -14.04 7.44
CA LEU A 379 -14.68 -14.35 7.41
C LEU A 379 -15.21 -14.79 8.78
N GLY A 380 -14.52 -15.71 9.46
CA GLY A 380 -14.92 -16.21 10.78
C GLY A 380 -15.11 -15.08 11.80
N ARG A 381 -14.26 -14.05 11.76
CA ARG A 381 -14.35 -12.87 12.65
C ARG A 381 -15.61 -12.03 12.44
N ARG A 382 -16.21 -12.07 11.26
CA ARG A 382 -17.45 -11.34 10.95
C ARG A 382 -18.70 -12.12 11.38
N GLN A 383 -18.56 -13.41 11.67
CA GLN A 383 -19.70 -14.24 12.06
C GLN A 383 -20.14 -14.01 13.50
N ARG A 384 -21.46 -13.90 13.68
CA ARG A 384 -22.10 -13.76 14.99
C ARG A 384 -22.26 -15.10 15.68
N GLU A 385 -22.58 -16.15 14.92
CA GLU A 385 -22.78 -17.48 15.45
C GLU A 385 -21.43 -18.12 15.87
N PRO A 386 -21.29 -18.57 17.13
CA PRO A 386 -20.05 -19.20 17.59
C PRO A 386 -19.65 -20.45 16.80
N ALA A 387 -20.63 -21.25 16.38
CA ALA A 387 -20.40 -22.47 15.60
C ALA A 387 -19.80 -22.15 14.22
N GLU A 388 -20.36 -21.19 13.49
CA GLU A 388 -19.82 -20.77 12.19
C GLU A 388 -18.44 -20.10 12.32
N ARG A 389 -18.26 -19.25 13.33
CA ARG A 389 -16.96 -18.63 13.63
C ARG A 389 -15.88 -19.70 13.84
N ARG A 390 -16.18 -20.72 14.64
CA ARG A 390 -15.28 -21.83 14.91
C ARG A 390 -14.99 -22.64 13.64
N ARG A 391 -16.02 -23.01 12.87
CA ARG A 391 -15.87 -23.73 11.59
C ARG A 391 -14.93 -23.01 10.63
N TYR A 392 -15.09 -21.69 10.46
CA TYR A 392 -14.20 -20.92 9.59
C TYR A 392 -12.78 -20.80 10.14
N ALA A 393 -12.60 -20.75 11.46
CA ALA A 393 -11.27 -20.76 12.07
C ALA A 393 -10.59 -22.14 11.92
N GLU A 394 -11.33 -23.24 11.99
CA GLU A 394 -10.82 -24.60 11.74
C GLU A 394 -10.35 -24.75 10.29
N LEU A 395 -11.17 -24.32 9.31
CA LEU A 395 -10.77 -24.28 7.91
C LEU A 395 -9.53 -23.39 7.70
N SER A 396 -9.48 -22.23 8.34
CA SER A 396 -8.30 -21.36 8.29
C SER A 396 -7.03 -22.08 8.77
N ALA A 397 -7.12 -22.81 9.88
CA ALA A 397 -5.98 -23.55 10.43
C ALA A 397 -5.52 -24.65 9.47
N GLU A 398 -6.45 -25.42 8.89
CA GLU A 398 -6.16 -26.46 7.90
C GLU A 398 -5.36 -25.92 6.71
N TYR A 399 -5.86 -24.86 6.07
CA TYR A 399 -5.18 -24.24 4.93
C TYR A 399 -3.82 -23.65 5.29
N ILE A 400 -3.68 -23.00 6.45
CA ILE A 400 -2.41 -22.41 6.87
C ILE A 400 -1.38 -23.50 7.23
N LEU A 401 -1.81 -24.62 7.84
CA LEU A 401 -0.93 -25.76 8.10
C LEU A 401 -0.45 -26.40 6.78
N ARG A 402 -1.36 -26.60 5.82
CA ARG A 402 -1.01 -27.06 4.46
C ARG A 402 -0.01 -26.12 3.77
N ALA A 403 -0.17 -24.81 3.94
CA ALA A 403 0.80 -23.82 3.45
C ALA A 403 2.18 -24.01 4.10
N LEU A 404 2.23 -24.19 5.42
CA LEU A 404 3.49 -24.41 6.14
C LEU A 404 4.20 -25.70 5.73
N GLU A 405 3.45 -26.79 5.50
CA GLU A 405 3.95 -28.09 5.06
C GLU A 405 4.54 -28.04 3.66
N THR A 406 3.87 -27.34 2.73
CA THR A 406 4.26 -27.30 1.32
C THR A 406 5.26 -26.19 0.99
N ARG A 407 5.58 -25.30 1.94
CA ARG A 407 6.44 -24.14 1.68
C ARG A 407 7.92 -24.54 1.54
N PRO A 408 8.58 -24.24 0.38
CA PRO A 408 9.97 -24.58 0.14
C PRO A 408 10.96 -23.97 1.14
N GLU A 409 12.13 -24.61 1.28
CA GLU A 409 13.27 -24.02 1.99
C GLU A 409 13.71 -22.71 1.32
N GLY A 410 14.07 -21.71 2.12
CA GLY A 410 14.43 -20.35 1.64
C GLY A 410 13.28 -19.34 1.60
N GLN A 411 12.01 -19.75 1.67
CA GLN A 411 10.87 -18.83 1.77
C GLN A 411 10.53 -18.40 3.21
N GLU A 412 11.53 -17.93 3.96
CA GLU A 412 11.38 -17.61 5.39
C GLU A 412 10.32 -16.54 5.67
N LYS A 413 10.20 -15.53 4.79
CA LYS A 413 9.20 -14.46 4.89
C LYS A 413 7.77 -15.00 4.76
N GLY A 414 7.52 -15.86 3.78
CA GLY A 414 6.23 -16.52 3.60
C GLY A 414 5.89 -17.39 4.82
N ARG A 415 6.85 -18.17 5.30
CA ARG A 415 6.69 -19.01 6.49
C ARG A 415 6.36 -18.18 7.74
N ALA A 416 6.99 -17.02 7.90
CA ALA A 416 6.66 -16.09 8.97
C ALA A 416 5.22 -15.56 8.87
N PHE A 417 4.74 -15.22 7.68
CA PHE A 417 3.33 -14.81 7.50
C PHE A 417 2.36 -15.91 7.91
N ASP A 418 2.60 -17.14 7.46
CA ASP A 418 1.74 -18.27 7.77
C ASP A 418 1.71 -18.54 9.27
N ARG A 419 2.87 -18.53 9.95
CA ARG A 419 2.93 -18.75 11.41
C ARG A 419 2.23 -17.66 12.20
N VAL A 420 2.41 -16.38 11.85
CA VAL A 420 1.63 -15.30 12.48
C VAL A 420 0.14 -15.46 12.18
N GLY A 421 -0.21 -15.83 10.94
CA GLY A 421 -1.58 -16.09 10.52
C GLY A 421 -2.23 -17.25 11.29
N LEU A 422 -1.48 -18.32 11.56
CA LEU A 422 -1.90 -19.47 12.34
C LEU A 422 -2.11 -19.07 13.81
N GLY A 423 -1.18 -18.32 14.40
CA GLY A 423 -1.33 -17.80 15.75
C GLY A 423 -2.60 -16.96 15.91
N ARG A 424 -2.86 -16.04 14.96
CA ARG A 424 -4.11 -15.26 14.92
C ARG A 424 -5.36 -16.10 14.73
N THR A 425 -5.24 -17.29 14.13
CA THR A 425 -6.35 -18.25 13.97
C THR A 425 -6.61 -18.98 15.28
N TYR A 426 -5.56 -19.41 15.99
CA TYR A 426 -5.69 -20.04 17.31
C TYR A 426 -6.31 -19.12 18.37
N LEU A 427 -6.08 -17.80 18.29
CA LEU A 427 -6.83 -16.83 19.11
C LEU A 427 -8.35 -16.90 18.86
N VAL A 428 -8.79 -17.17 17.63
CA VAL A 428 -10.23 -17.32 17.31
C VAL A 428 -10.76 -18.68 17.79
N LEU A 429 -9.93 -19.72 17.75
CA LEU A 429 -10.26 -21.07 18.23
C LEU A 429 -10.29 -21.18 19.76
N GLY A 430 -9.80 -20.18 20.49
CA GLY A 430 -9.73 -20.23 21.95
C GLY A 430 -8.51 -20.96 22.49
N ASP A 431 -7.45 -21.10 21.69
CA ASP A 431 -6.20 -21.77 22.09
C ASP A 431 -5.04 -20.73 22.22
N PRO A 432 -4.91 -20.07 23.37
CA PRO A 432 -3.89 -19.05 23.59
C PRO A 432 -2.47 -19.62 23.60
N THR A 433 -2.26 -20.84 24.09
CA THR A 433 -0.96 -21.51 24.14
C THR A 433 -0.44 -21.83 22.74
N ALA A 434 -1.25 -22.48 21.90
CA ALA A 434 -0.87 -22.76 20.51
C ALA A 434 -0.67 -21.47 19.71
N SER A 435 -1.49 -20.45 19.99
CA SER A 435 -1.35 -19.11 19.41
C SER A 435 0.03 -18.50 19.69
N ALA A 436 0.41 -18.43 20.98
CA ALA A 436 1.67 -17.86 21.39
C ALA A 436 2.87 -18.68 20.88
N ALA A 437 2.81 -20.00 20.95
CA ALA A 437 3.87 -20.87 20.42
C ALA A 437 4.13 -20.63 18.92
N SER A 438 3.07 -20.51 18.13
CA SER A 438 3.15 -20.27 16.69
C SER A 438 3.83 -18.93 16.38
N VAL A 439 3.42 -17.84 17.05
CA VAL A 439 4.01 -16.51 16.84
C VAL A 439 5.44 -16.41 17.37
N ARG A 440 5.74 -17.00 18.54
CA ARG A 440 7.08 -17.00 19.13
C ARG A 440 8.13 -17.65 18.21
N SER A 441 7.73 -18.66 17.44
CA SER A 441 8.63 -19.30 16.46
C SER A 441 9.13 -18.34 15.36
N VAL A 442 8.42 -17.24 15.10
CA VAL A 442 8.82 -16.21 14.12
C VAL A 442 9.91 -15.32 14.68
N LEU A 443 9.91 -15.07 16.00
CA LEU A 443 10.90 -14.22 16.67
C LEU A 443 12.32 -14.79 16.62
N ARG A 444 12.44 -16.10 16.39
CA ARG A 444 13.74 -16.77 16.20
C ARG A 444 14.41 -16.42 14.86
N SER A 445 13.66 -15.87 13.89
CA SER A 445 14.17 -15.52 12.55
C SER A 445 14.35 -14.00 12.42
N ARG A 446 15.60 -13.52 12.55
CA ARG A 446 15.94 -12.09 12.41
C ARG A 446 15.63 -11.53 11.02
N SER A 447 15.74 -12.34 9.97
CA SER A 447 15.41 -11.98 8.58
C SER A 447 13.92 -11.67 8.42
N ALA A 448 13.04 -12.43 9.07
CA ALA A 448 11.58 -12.24 9.00
C ALA A 448 11.11 -10.94 9.68
N ILE A 449 11.66 -10.60 10.85
CA ILE A 449 11.29 -9.41 11.65
C ILE A 449 11.62 -8.09 10.92
N GLY A 450 12.57 -8.12 9.98
CA GLY A 450 12.94 -6.98 9.15
C GLY A 450 11.84 -6.52 8.17
N SER A 451 10.84 -7.35 7.88
CA SER A 451 9.75 -7.00 6.96
C SER A 451 8.68 -6.13 7.63
N GLY A 452 8.41 -4.95 7.03
CA GLY A 452 7.33 -4.07 7.51
C GLY A 452 5.96 -4.73 7.52
N ARG A 453 5.70 -5.62 6.55
CA ARG A 453 4.43 -6.37 6.47
C ARG A 453 4.32 -7.46 7.53
N VAL A 454 5.41 -8.18 7.85
CA VAL A 454 5.41 -9.15 8.97
C VAL A 454 5.21 -8.41 10.29
N ARG A 455 5.88 -7.26 10.48
CA ARG A 455 5.70 -6.40 11.64
C ARG A 455 4.24 -5.98 11.85
N ARG A 456 3.56 -5.49 10.81
CA ARG A 456 2.13 -5.16 10.87
C ARG A 456 1.27 -6.34 11.30
N ARG A 457 1.59 -7.56 10.83
CA ARG A 457 0.85 -8.76 11.24
C ARG A 457 1.12 -9.17 12.70
N LEU A 458 2.32 -8.92 13.22
CA LEU A 458 2.65 -9.08 14.63
C LEU A 458 1.90 -8.04 15.50
N GLU A 459 1.77 -6.80 15.02
CA GLU A 459 0.96 -5.76 15.66
C GLU A 459 -0.53 -6.14 15.69
N ASP A 460 -1.07 -6.70 14.60
CA ASP A 460 -2.43 -7.24 14.56
C ASP A 460 -2.62 -8.32 15.63
N TRP A 461 -1.70 -9.29 15.69
CA TRP A 461 -1.76 -10.37 16.69
C TRP A 461 -1.68 -9.81 18.10
N HIS A 462 -0.76 -8.87 18.37
CA HIS A 462 -0.61 -8.25 19.69
C HIS A 462 -1.89 -7.55 20.15
N THR A 463 -2.57 -6.88 19.23
CA THR A 463 -3.85 -6.20 19.48
C THR A 463 -4.95 -7.21 19.76
N GLU A 464 -5.07 -8.25 18.94
CA GLU A 464 -6.10 -9.28 19.05
C GLU A 464 -5.93 -10.13 20.32
N ALA A 465 -4.70 -10.44 20.69
CA ALA A 465 -4.35 -11.22 21.87
C ALA A 465 -4.68 -10.50 23.20
N ALA A 466 -5.06 -9.22 23.16
CA ALA A 466 -5.46 -8.46 24.34
C ALA A 466 -6.66 -9.08 25.08
N ALA A 467 -7.58 -9.71 24.34
CA ALA A 467 -8.71 -10.42 24.93
C ALA A 467 -8.28 -11.59 25.85
N MET A 468 -7.08 -12.13 25.61
CA MET A 468 -6.51 -13.30 26.33
C MET A 468 -5.29 -12.92 27.17
N HIS A 469 -5.16 -11.66 27.60
CA HIS A 469 -4.00 -11.17 28.36
C HIS A 469 -3.77 -11.86 29.71
N ARG A 470 -4.75 -12.62 30.23
CA ARG A 470 -4.61 -13.39 31.48
C ARG A 470 -3.88 -14.72 31.29
N ASP A 471 -3.79 -15.21 30.05
CA ASP A 471 -3.01 -16.39 29.73
C ASP A 471 -1.51 -16.06 29.80
N PRO A 472 -0.69 -16.85 30.52
CA PRO A 472 0.71 -16.52 30.77
C PRO A 472 1.56 -16.51 29.50
N ASP A 473 1.32 -17.44 28.56
CA ASP A 473 2.08 -17.51 27.30
C ASP A 473 1.78 -16.30 26.42
N VAL A 474 0.51 -15.90 26.36
CA VAL A 474 0.08 -14.69 25.64
C VAL A 474 0.63 -13.43 26.29
N ALA A 475 0.54 -13.30 27.62
CA ALA A 475 1.04 -12.14 28.35
C ALA A 475 2.54 -11.95 28.11
N GLN A 476 3.33 -13.01 28.29
CA GLN A 476 4.77 -13.00 28.08
C GLN A 476 5.14 -12.62 26.65
N LEU A 477 4.48 -13.20 25.65
CA LEU A 477 4.78 -12.91 24.25
C LEU A 477 4.35 -11.49 23.85
N ARG A 478 3.24 -10.97 24.38
CA ARG A 478 2.84 -9.58 24.14
C ARG A 478 3.83 -8.59 24.73
N GLU A 479 4.41 -8.91 25.89
CA GLU A 479 5.51 -8.13 26.48
C GLU A 479 6.77 -8.20 25.60
N GLU A 480 7.22 -9.39 25.21
CA GLU A 480 8.38 -9.60 24.32
C GLU A 480 8.24 -8.86 22.98
N LEU A 481 7.06 -8.91 22.36
CA LEU A 481 6.75 -8.17 21.15
C LEU A 481 6.76 -6.67 21.38
N SER A 482 6.36 -6.18 22.54
CA SER A 482 6.42 -4.75 22.85
C SER A 482 7.87 -4.27 22.78
N PHE A 483 8.83 -5.02 23.32
CA PHE A 483 10.25 -4.69 23.22
C PHE A 483 10.86 -4.86 21.81
N THR A 484 10.35 -5.82 21.03
CA THR A 484 10.87 -6.12 19.68
C THR A 484 10.32 -5.20 18.59
N LEU A 485 9.07 -4.72 18.76
CA LEU A 485 8.38 -3.85 17.81
C LEU A 485 8.65 -2.36 18.04
N LEU A 486 8.99 -1.97 19.29
CA LEU A 486 9.52 -0.65 19.59
C LEU A 486 10.91 -0.52 18.92
N PRO A 487 11.21 0.57 18.20
CA PRO A 487 12.46 0.64 17.44
C PRO A 487 13.65 0.53 18.38
N LEU A 488 14.57 -0.40 18.11
CA LEU A 488 15.95 -0.27 18.56
C LEU A 488 16.45 1.12 18.13
N PRO A 489 16.94 1.97 19.05
CA PRO A 489 17.57 3.21 18.66
C PRO A 489 18.74 2.87 17.73
N ARG A 490 18.74 3.48 16.55
CA ARG A 490 19.91 3.44 15.66
C ARG A 490 20.98 4.32 16.30
N THR A 491 22.05 3.70 16.79
CA THR A 491 23.37 4.34 16.86
C THR A 491 23.91 4.59 15.46
#